data_AF-A0A6B2TKY3-F1
#
_entry.id   AF-A0A6B2TKY3-F1
#
_cell.length_a   1.000
_cell.length_b   1.000
_cell.length_c   1.000
_cell.angle_alpha   90.00
_cell.angle_beta   90.00
_cell.angle_gamma   90.00
#
_symmetry.space_group_name_H-M   'P 1'
#
loop_
_entity.id
_entity.type
_entity.pdbx_description
1 polymer ?
#
loop_
_entity_poly.entity_id
_entity_poly.type
_entity_poly.pdbx_seq_one_letter_code
_entity_poly.pdbx_strand_id
1 'polypeptide(L)'
;MTKTVVSVFTLGGTISARGGGGSGRLSGGEVLAAVGAVPDGVEVEVHDVRRLPSSSLSVEDVAELADRVDAATAQGRGVVVVQGTDTLEETAFLLDLACARRAPVVVTGAMRRPDLPGA
;
A
#
# COMPACT_ATOMS: atom_id res chain seq x y z
N MET A 1 22.02 15.86 -5.10
CA MET A 1 21.77 14.40 -5.00
C MET A 1 20.42 14.13 -5.64
N THR A 2 20.33 13.15 -6.54
CA THR A 2 19.04 12.71 -7.12
C THR A 2 18.20 12.08 -6.02
N LYS A 3 17.00 12.61 -5.79
CA LYS A 3 16.07 12.13 -4.75
C LYS A 3 15.39 10.86 -5.25
N THR A 4 15.37 9.80 -4.43
CA THR A 4 14.66 8.56 -4.75
C THR A 4 13.18 8.74 -4.45
N VAL A 5 12.30 8.47 -5.42
CA VAL A 5 10.85 8.59 -5.23
C VAL A 5 10.23 7.21 -5.02
N VAL A 6 9.40 7.07 -3.98
CA VAL A 6 8.63 5.87 -3.66
C VAL A 6 7.14 6.18 -3.70
N SER A 7 6.40 5.49 -4.55
CA SER A 7 4.94 5.55 -4.60
C SER A 7 4.34 4.52 -3.64
N VAL A 8 3.54 5.00 -2.69
CA VAL A 8 2.83 4.16 -1.71
C VAL A 8 1.35 4.11 -2.07
N PHE A 9 0.87 2.96 -2.52
CA PHE A 9 -0.55 2.73 -2.81
C PHE A 9 -1.23 2.07 -1.61
N THR A 10 -2.31 2.64 -1.10
CA THR A 10 -3.07 2.09 0.02
C THR A 10 -4.40 1.51 -0.46
N LEU A 11 -4.73 0.31 0.02
CA LEU A 11 -5.97 -0.40 -0.28
C LEU A 11 -6.88 -0.60 0.95
N GLY A 12 -6.33 -0.43 2.16
CA GLY A 12 -7.06 -0.57 3.41
C GLY A 12 -6.46 -1.65 4.32
N GLY A 13 -7.30 -2.56 4.80
CA GLY A 13 -6.88 -3.63 5.71
C GLY A 13 -6.64 -3.25 7.17
N THR A 14 -6.16 -4.21 7.94
CA THR A 14 -5.90 -4.07 9.38
C THR A 14 -4.84 -3.02 9.71
N ILE A 15 -3.81 -2.87 8.85
CA ILE A 15 -2.77 -1.83 8.98
C ILE A 15 -3.30 -0.40 8.93
N SER A 16 -4.50 -0.19 8.40
CA SER A 16 -5.17 1.12 8.38
C SER A 16 -6.46 1.12 9.21
N ALA A 17 -6.79 0.06 9.94
CA ALA A 17 -8.03 0.01 10.72
C ALA A 17 -7.99 0.98 11.91
N ARG A 18 -9.08 1.71 12.14
CA ARG A 18 -9.18 2.62 13.30
C ARG A 18 -9.51 1.86 14.59
N GLY A 19 -9.07 2.45 15.70
CA GLY A 19 -9.51 2.17 17.08
C GLY A 19 -11.01 2.29 17.29
N GLY A 20 -11.52 1.65 18.34
CA GLY A 20 -12.80 2.04 18.95
C GLY A 20 -14.07 1.42 18.35
N GLY A 21 -13.98 0.26 17.70
CA GLY A 21 -15.16 -0.53 17.28
C GLY A 21 -15.88 -0.04 16.02
N GLY A 22 -15.37 1.01 15.36
CA GLY A 22 -15.87 1.46 14.05
C GLY A 22 -15.27 0.68 12.88
N SER A 23 -15.97 0.65 11.74
CA SER A 23 -15.48 0.06 10.49
C SER A 23 -14.53 0.96 9.69
N GLY A 24 -14.22 2.14 10.23
CA GLY A 24 -13.42 3.18 9.58
C GLY A 24 -11.96 2.80 9.42
N ARG A 25 -11.36 3.27 8.32
CA ARG A 25 -9.92 3.13 8.02
C ARG A 25 -9.25 4.49 7.91
N LEU A 26 -7.98 4.54 8.28
CA LEU A 26 -7.06 5.65 8.08
C LEU A 26 -6.88 5.91 6.59
N SER A 27 -6.67 7.17 6.22
CA SER A 27 -6.10 7.54 4.93
C SER A 27 -4.64 7.09 4.83
N GLY A 28 -4.12 6.99 3.61
CA GLY A 28 -2.71 6.69 3.41
C GLY A 28 -1.79 7.73 4.02
N GLY A 29 -2.19 9.01 4.03
CA GLY A 29 -1.44 10.07 4.71
C GLY A 29 -1.37 9.85 6.23
N GLU A 30 -2.47 9.41 6.85
CA GLU A 30 -2.50 9.04 8.27
C GLU A 30 -1.67 7.78 8.56
N VAL A 31 -1.70 6.78 7.67
CA VAL A 31 -0.84 5.59 7.77
C VAL A 31 0.63 5.99 7.71
N LEU A 32 1.02 6.82 6.74
CA LEU A 32 2.40 7.28 6.60
C LEU A 32 2.84 8.10 7.82
N ALA A 33 1.98 8.99 8.33
CA ALA A 33 2.25 9.78 9.52
C ALA A 33 2.49 8.92 10.77
N ALA A 34 1.87 7.73 10.85
CA ALA A 34 2.07 6.79 11.96
C ALA A 34 3.42 6.02 11.89
N VAL A 35 4.02 5.87 10.70
CA VAL A 35 5.31 5.18 10.51
C VAL A 35 6.50 6.03 10.99
N GLY A 36 6.37 7.36 10.94
CA GLY A 36 7.40 8.30 11.39
C GLY A 36 8.23 8.90 10.26
N ALA A 37 9.52 9.11 10.50
CA ALA A 37 10.39 9.86 9.60
C ALA A 37 10.75 9.06 8.34
N VAL A 38 10.56 9.68 7.18
CA VAL A 38 11.05 9.18 5.89
C VAL A 38 12.58 9.37 5.84
N PRO A 39 13.36 8.38 5.36
CA PRO A 39 14.81 8.50 5.26
C PRO A 39 15.26 9.68 4.40
N ASP A 40 16.43 10.24 4.73
CA ASP A 40 17.04 11.31 3.94
C ASP A 40 17.25 10.88 2.47
N GLY A 41 16.94 11.79 1.54
CA GLY A 41 17.04 11.52 0.11
C GLY A 41 15.90 10.69 -0.48
N VAL A 42 14.90 10.31 0.32
CA VAL A 42 13.68 9.65 -0.15
C VAL A 42 12.49 10.63 -0.17
N GLU A 43 11.73 10.61 -1.26
CA GLU A 43 10.40 11.22 -1.36
C GLU A 43 9.35 10.13 -1.37
N VAL A 44 8.30 10.31 -0.58
CA VAL A 44 7.15 9.39 -0.56
C VAL A 44 5.93 10.09 -1.13
N GLU A 45 5.39 9.55 -2.23
CA GLU A 45 4.10 9.96 -2.80
C GLU A 45 3.04 8.93 -2.39
N VAL A 46 1.99 9.37 -1.69
CA VAL A 46 0.93 8.47 -1.22
C VAL A 46 -0.30 8.57 -2.11
N HIS A 47 -0.85 7.42 -2.47
CA HIS A 47 -2.03 7.28 -3.31
C HIS A 47 -3.07 6.41 -2.59
N ASP A 48 -4.17 7.02 -2.14
CA ASP A 48 -5.33 6.30 -1.63
C ASP A 48 -6.11 5.67 -2.79
N VAL A 49 -5.91 4.36 -3.03
CA VAL A 49 -6.60 3.63 -4.10
C VAL A 49 -7.93 3.10 -3.60
N ARG A 50 -7.93 2.44 -2.43
CA ARG A 50 -9.11 1.92 -1.74
C ARG A 50 -8.96 2.05 -0.22
N ARG A 51 -10.08 1.89 0.50
CA ARG A 51 -10.13 1.83 1.97
C ARG A 51 -11.06 0.70 2.41
N LEU A 52 -10.76 -0.51 1.94
CA LEU A 52 -11.60 -1.70 2.13
C LEU A 52 -10.92 -2.74 3.03
N PRO A 53 -11.69 -3.65 3.66
CA PRO A 53 -11.15 -4.95 4.07
C PRO A 53 -10.55 -5.66 2.85
N SER A 54 -9.44 -6.38 3.04
CA SER A 54 -8.79 -7.14 1.95
C SER A 54 -9.72 -8.20 1.35
N SER A 55 -10.55 -8.83 2.17
CA SER A 55 -11.60 -9.76 1.75
C SER A 55 -12.73 -9.13 0.91
N SER A 56 -12.77 -7.80 0.79
CA SER A 56 -13.72 -7.07 -0.05
C SER A 56 -13.09 -6.47 -1.30
N LEU A 57 -11.80 -6.72 -1.55
CA LEU A 57 -11.16 -6.32 -2.80
C LEU A 57 -11.61 -7.25 -3.92
N SER A 58 -12.03 -6.64 -5.02
CA SER A 58 -12.34 -7.36 -6.26
C SER A 58 -11.10 -7.51 -7.13
N VAL A 59 -11.16 -8.42 -8.11
CA VAL A 59 -10.08 -8.56 -9.10
C VAL A 59 -9.92 -7.26 -9.89
N GLU A 60 -11.02 -6.55 -10.16
CA GLU A 60 -11.04 -5.26 -10.83
C GLU A 60 -10.29 -4.18 -10.04
N ASP A 61 -10.40 -4.18 -8.70
CA ASP A 61 -9.62 -3.27 -7.84
C ASP A 61 -8.12 -3.55 -7.96
N VAL A 62 -7.73 -4.82 -8.04
CA VAL A 62 -6.31 -5.22 -8.18
C VAL A 62 -5.80 -4.96 -9.60
N ALA A 63 -6.65 -5.10 -10.62
CA ALA A 63 -6.31 -4.73 -11.99
C ALA A 63 -6.07 -3.22 -12.14
N GLU A 64 -6.94 -2.38 -11.54
CA GLU A 64 -6.72 -0.93 -11.49
C GLU A 64 -5.42 -0.59 -10.73
N LEU A 65 -5.14 -1.30 -9.63
CA LEU A 65 -3.87 -1.16 -8.93
C LEU A 65 -2.69 -1.52 -9.85
N ALA A 66 -2.77 -2.61 -10.61
CA ALA A 66 -1.70 -3.05 -11.50
C ALA A 66 -1.35 -1.99 -12.54
N ASP A 67 -2.33 -1.31 -13.14
CA ASP A 67 -2.10 -0.19 -14.07
C ASP A 67 -1.34 0.96 -13.42
N ARG A 68 -1.72 1.32 -12.18
CA ARG A 68 -1.06 2.38 -11.41
C ARG A 68 0.37 2.00 -11.01
N VAL A 69 0.59 0.75 -10.63
CA VAL A 69 1.91 0.19 -10.29
C VAL A 69 2.82 0.17 -11.51
N ASP A 70 2.33 -0.30 -12.67
CA ASP A 70 3.16 -0.34 -13.88
C ASP A 70 3.53 1.08 -14.34
N ALA A 71 2.59 2.03 -14.26
CA ALA A 71 2.86 3.43 -14.55
C ALA A 71 3.92 4.05 -13.62
N ALA A 72 3.87 3.78 -12.32
CA ALA A 72 4.86 4.26 -11.37
C ALA A 72 6.24 3.64 -11.62
N THR A 73 6.31 2.32 -11.81
CA THR A 73 7.58 1.64 -12.07
C THR A 73 8.19 2.02 -13.42
N ALA A 74 7.38 2.35 -14.43
CA ALA A 74 7.85 2.88 -15.71
C ALA A 74 8.55 4.25 -15.59
N GLN A 75 8.24 5.02 -14.55
CA GLN A 75 8.94 6.25 -14.20
C GLN A 75 10.19 6.01 -13.33
N GLY A 76 10.55 4.76 -13.08
CA GLY A 76 11.68 4.38 -12.22
C GLY A 76 11.41 4.55 -10.72
N ARG A 77 10.14 4.72 -10.32
CA ARG A 77 9.76 4.88 -8.91
C ARG A 77 9.64 3.52 -8.24
N GLY A 78 10.22 3.38 -7.05
CA GLY A 78 9.94 2.22 -6.19
C GLY A 78 8.49 2.24 -5.75
N VAL A 79 7.88 1.06 -5.53
CA VAL A 79 6.47 0.95 -5.17
C VAL A 79 6.29 0.15 -3.89
N VAL A 80 5.43 0.65 -3.00
CA VAL A 80 4.91 -0.08 -1.85
C VAL A 80 3.38 -0.13 -1.93
N VAL A 81 2.82 -1.33 -1.86
CA VAL A 81 1.38 -1.57 -1.77
C VAL A 81 1.06 -1.95 -0.34
N VAL A 82 0.16 -1.19 0.29
CA VAL A 82 -0.29 -1.38 1.67
C VAL A 82 -1.72 -1.91 1.68
N GLN A 83 -1.91 -3.14 2.16
CA GLN A 83 -3.19 -3.85 2.14
C GLN A 83 -3.45 -4.59 3.47
N GLY A 84 -4.68 -5.10 3.61
CA GLY A 84 -4.99 -6.17 4.56
C GLY A 84 -4.38 -7.51 4.13
N THR A 85 -4.10 -8.34 5.13
CA THR A 85 -3.34 -9.57 4.99
C THR A 85 -4.13 -10.72 4.39
N ASP A 86 -5.46 -10.73 4.51
CA ASP A 86 -6.30 -11.88 4.13
C ASP A 86 -6.19 -12.28 2.66
N THR A 87 -5.99 -11.29 1.77
CA THR A 87 -5.87 -11.49 0.31
C THR A 87 -4.57 -10.90 -0.24
N LEU A 88 -3.58 -10.70 0.64
CA LEU A 88 -2.30 -10.09 0.26
C LEU A 88 -1.55 -10.95 -0.75
N GLU A 89 -1.60 -12.27 -0.58
CA GLU A 89 -0.96 -13.22 -1.50
C GLU A 89 -1.59 -13.21 -2.89
N GLU A 90 -2.92 -13.11 -3.01
CA GLU A 90 -3.58 -12.98 -4.31
C GLU A 90 -3.22 -11.67 -5.01
N THR A 91 -3.20 -10.54 -4.29
CA THR A 91 -2.77 -9.26 -4.85
C THR A 91 -1.31 -9.32 -5.32
N ALA A 92 -0.42 -9.88 -4.50
CA ALA A 92 0.98 -10.03 -4.87
C ALA A 92 1.13 -10.90 -6.13
N PHE A 93 0.41 -12.02 -6.21
CA PHE A 93 0.41 -12.91 -7.37
C PHE A 93 -0.12 -12.22 -8.63
N LEU A 94 -1.21 -11.45 -8.54
CA LEU A 94 -1.75 -10.75 -9.70
C LEU A 94 -0.79 -9.67 -10.20
N LEU A 95 -0.20 -8.88 -9.31
CA LEU A 95 0.80 -7.89 -9.68
C LEU A 95 2.06 -8.54 -10.29
N ASP A 96 2.42 -9.75 -9.84
CA ASP A 96 3.52 -10.52 -10.39
C ASP A 96 3.28 -10.94 -11.85
N LEU A 97 2.02 -11.18 -12.22
CA LEU A 97 1.63 -11.53 -13.58
C LEU A 97 1.37 -10.31 -14.46
N ALA A 98 0.79 -9.24 -13.90
CA ALA A 98 0.26 -8.11 -14.66
C ALA A 98 1.26 -6.97 -14.87
N CYS A 99 2.22 -6.78 -13.97
CA CYS A 99 3.17 -5.67 -14.03
C CYS A 99 4.52 -6.08 -14.64
N ALA A 100 5.13 -5.20 -15.45
CA ALA A 100 6.48 -5.42 -15.95
C ALA A 100 7.55 -5.27 -14.84
N ARG A 101 7.19 -4.59 -13.73
CA ARG A 101 8.05 -4.36 -12.54
C ARG A 101 9.42 -3.79 -12.91
N ARG A 102 9.43 -2.69 -13.65
CA ARG A 102 10.67 -1.99 -14.09
C ARG A 102 11.46 -1.38 -12.93
N ALA A 103 10.88 -1.34 -11.74
CA ALA A 103 11.46 -0.94 -10.48
C ALA A 103 10.88 -1.85 -9.36
N PRO A 104 11.47 -1.87 -8.15
CA PRO A 104 11.01 -2.73 -7.07
C PRO A 104 9.55 -2.47 -6.67
N VAL A 105 8.78 -3.54 -6.49
CA VAL A 105 7.40 -3.51 -5.99
C VAL A 105 7.34 -4.38 -4.74
N VAL A 106 6.88 -3.80 -3.62
CA VAL A 106 6.72 -4.49 -2.33
C VAL A 106 5.26 -4.46 -1.94
N VAL A 107 4.68 -5.61 -1.59
CA VAL A 107 3.33 -5.68 -1.00
C VAL A 107 3.47 -5.98 0.48
N THR A 108 2.79 -5.20 1.33
CA THR A 108 2.88 -5.32 2.78
C THR A 108 1.55 -5.07 3.46
N GLY A 109 1.45 -5.51 4.71
CA GLY A 109 0.29 -5.36 5.57
C GLY A 109 0.67 -5.59 7.03
N ALA A 110 -0.33 -5.58 7.91
CA ALA A 110 -0.13 -5.85 9.33
C ALA A 110 -1.26 -6.74 9.87
N MET A 111 -0.90 -7.69 10.74
CA MET A 111 -1.86 -8.53 11.47
C MET A 111 -2.47 -7.81 12.68
N ARG A 112 -1.93 -6.64 13.05
CA ARG A 112 -2.35 -5.82 14.19
C ARG A 112 -2.72 -4.42 13.74
N ARG A 113 -3.70 -3.83 14.43
CA ARG A 113 -4.16 -2.46 14.16
C ARG A 113 -3.13 -1.46 14.71
N PRO A 114 -2.96 -0.27 14.10
CA PRO A 114 -1.94 0.71 14.51
C PRO A 114 -2.05 1.20 15.95
N ASP A 115 -3.25 1.17 16.54
CA ASP A 115 -3.49 1.60 17.93
C ASP A 115 -3.12 0.55 18.98
N LEU A 116 -2.77 -0.68 18.57
CA LEU A 116 -2.42 -1.75 19.50
C LEU A 116 -0.92 -1.70 19.87
N PRO A 117 -0.55 -1.90 21.15
CA PRO A 117 0.86 -2.02 21.54
C PRO A 117 1.57 -3.16 20.80
N GLY A 118 2.75 -2.86 20.25
CA GLY A 118 3.55 -3.81 19.47
C GLY A 118 2.92 -4.17 18.12
N ALA A 119 2.19 -3.23 17.53
CA ALA A 119 1.85 -3.20 16.10
C ALA A 119 3.01 -2.60 15.28
#